data_AF-A0A847C944-F1
#
_entry.id   AF-A0A847C944-F1
#
_cell.length_a   1.000
_cell.length_b   1.000
_cell.length_c   1.000
_cell.angle_alpha   90.00
_cell.angle_beta   90.00
_cell.angle_gamma   90.00
#
_symmetry.space_group_name_H-M   'P 1'
#
loop_
_entity.id
_entity.type
_entity.pdbx_description
1 polymer ?
#
loop_
_entity_poly.entity_id
_entity_poly.type
_entity_poly.pdbx_seq_one_letter_code
_entity_poly.pdbx_strand_id
1 'polypeptide(L)'
;MFSEFGIGKRLCERDAEIMKKCAPYFQQADAVKDYNQLKVLTAFTKNRVGAQYLVGSTGYGYGDTARDTLDRVFADAVGAEDA
;
A
#
# COMPACT_ATOMS: atom_id res chain seq x y z
N MET A 1 -10.64 -23.62 -21.51
CA MET A 1 -10.47 -22.21 -21.10
C MET A 1 -9.10 -21.65 -21.52
N PHE A 2 -7.97 -22.25 -21.13
CA PHE A 2 -6.64 -21.76 -21.59
C PHE A 2 -6.20 -22.28 -22.97
N SER A 3 -6.84 -23.33 -23.48
CA SER A 3 -6.59 -23.92 -24.80
C SER A 3 -6.87 -22.96 -25.96
N GLU A 4 -7.84 -22.06 -25.79
CA GLU A 4 -8.21 -21.04 -26.78
C GLU A 4 -7.11 -19.99 -27.00
N PHE A 5 -6.20 -19.86 -26.04
CA PHE A 5 -5.04 -18.95 -26.10
C PHE A 5 -3.74 -19.68 -26.49
N GLY A 6 -3.82 -20.93 -26.97
CA GLY A 6 -2.65 -21.73 -27.33
C GLY A 6 -1.84 -22.24 -26.13
N ILE A 7 -2.37 -22.17 -24.91
CA ILE A 7 -1.67 -22.65 -23.71
C ILE A 7 -1.93 -24.14 -23.53
N GLY A 8 -0.86 -24.93 -23.63
CA GLY A 8 -0.92 -26.37 -23.50
C GLY A 8 -1.21 -26.86 -22.08
N LYS A 9 -1.91 -27.99 -21.96
CA LYS A 9 -2.30 -28.61 -20.68
C LYS A 9 -1.13 -28.77 -19.70
N ARG A 10 0.04 -29.18 -20.20
CA ARG A 10 1.27 -29.36 -19.41
C ARG A 10 1.72 -28.07 -18.71
N LEU A 11 1.54 -26.91 -19.35
CA LEU A 11 1.89 -25.62 -18.75
C LEU A 11 0.93 -25.28 -17.62
N CYS A 12 -0.37 -25.49 -17.81
CA CYS A 12 -1.38 -25.26 -16.77
C CYS A 12 -1.16 -26.16 -15.54
N GLU A 13 -0.81 -27.43 -15.74
CA GLU A 13 -0.51 -28.36 -14.64
C GLU A 13 0.72 -27.91 -13.85
N ARG A 14 1.78 -27.45 -14.54
CA ARG A 14 2.99 -26.89 -13.90
C ARG A 14 2.71 -25.59 -13.17
N ASP A 15 1.91 -24.71 -13.76
CA ASP A 15 1.49 -23.45 -13.12
C ASP A 15 0.78 -23.75 -11.79
N ALA A 16 -0.22 -24.64 -11.80
CA ALA A 16 -0.93 -25.04 -10.58
C ALA A 16 0.00 -25.64 -9.51
N GLU A 17 1.00 -26.43 -9.90
CA GLU A 17 2.01 -26.98 -8.99
C GLU A 17 2.87 -25.86 -8.37
N ILE A 18 3.36 -24.94 -9.19
CA ILE A 18 4.20 -23.83 -8.74
C ILE A 18 3.41 -22.88 -7.85
N MET A 19 2.16 -22.56 -8.21
CA MET A 19 1.28 -21.72 -7.40
C MET A 19 1.05 -22.30 -6.00
N LYS A 20 0.92 -23.63 -5.87
CA LYS A 20 0.86 -24.29 -4.55
C LYS A 20 2.16 -24.13 -3.76
N LYS A 21 3.33 -24.16 -4.42
CA LYS A 21 4.63 -23.93 -3.76
C LYS A 21 4.83 -22.47 -3.36
N CYS A 22 4.25 -21.53 -4.12
CA CYS A 22 4.33 -20.09 -3.84
C CYS A 22 3.33 -19.62 -2.77
N ALA A 23 2.21 -20.34 -2.58
CA ALA A 23 1.16 -20.01 -1.62
C ALA A 23 1.63 -19.55 -0.22
N PRO A 24 2.59 -20.22 0.46
CA PRO A 24 3.05 -19.77 1.78
C PRO A 24 3.74 -18.39 1.74
N TYR A 25 4.44 -18.05 0.66
CA TYR A 25 5.10 -16.75 0.52
C TYR A 25 4.08 -15.63 0.24
N PHE A 26 3.03 -15.92 -0.54
CA PHE A 26 1.94 -14.98 -0.73
C PHE A 26 1.17 -14.73 0.58
N GLN A 27 0.94 -15.76 1.39
CA GLN A 27 0.35 -15.60 2.71
C GLN A 27 1.20 -14.71 3.63
N GLN A 28 2.53 -14.86 3.60
CA GLN A 28 3.44 -13.99 4.34
C GLN A 28 3.36 -12.53 3.85
N ALA A 29 3.38 -12.33 2.53
CA ALA A 29 3.24 -11.00 1.94
C ALA A 29 1.89 -10.36 2.29
N ASP A 30 0.81 -11.14 2.29
CA ASP A 30 -0.53 -10.68 2.67
C ASP A 30 -0.57 -10.24 4.14
N ALA A 31 0.04 -10.98 5.06
CA ALA A 31 0.10 -10.59 6.46
C ALA A 31 0.86 -9.25 6.66
N VAL A 32 1.97 -9.07 5.95
CA VAL A 32 2.75 -7.81 5.98
C VAL A 32 1.95 -6.66 5.37
N LYS A 33 1.28 -6.91 4.25
CA LYS A 33 0.40 -5.94 3.58
C LYS A 33 -0.73 -5.50 4.49
N ASP A 34 -1.44 -6.43 5.12
CA ASP A 34 -2.59 -6.14 5.98
C ASP A 34 -2.17 -5.29 7.20
N TYR A 35 -1.06 -5.66 7.84
CA TYR A 35 -0.49 -4.86 8.93
C TYR A 35 -0.13 -3.44 8.48
N ASN A 36 0.62 -3.30 7.38
CA ASN A 36 1.05 -2.00 6.89
C ASN A 36 -0.12 -1.14 6.40
N GLN A 37 -1.16 -1.76 5.82
CA GLN A 37 -2.38 -1.06 5.42
C GLN A 37 -3.07 -0.44 6.62
N LEU A 38 -3.24 -1.20 7.71
CA LEU A 38 -3.84 -0.71 8.95
C LEU A 38 -2.97 0.35 9.63
N LYS A 39 -1.64 0.18 9.61
CA LYS A 39 -0.68 1.15 10.13
C LYS A 39 -0.84 2.52 9.45
N VAL A 40 -0.85 2.54 8.12
CA VAL A 40 -1.04 3.78 7.34
C VAL A 40 -2.43 4.36 7.56
N LEU A 41 -3.48 3.54 7.49
CA LEU A 41 -4.86 4.00 7.71
C LEU A 41 -5.04 4.64 9.09
N THR A 42 -4.39 4.07 10.11
CA THR A 42 -4.42 4.59 11.48
C THR A 42 -3.69 5.94 11.57
N ALA A 43 -2.53 6.10 10.92
CA ALA A 43 -1.82 7.37 10.85
C ALA A 43 -2.64 8.48 10.17
N PHE A 44 -3.30 8.16 9.05
CA PHE A 44 -4.22 9.08 8.36
C PHE A 44 -5.40 9.49 9.26
N THR A 45 -6.01 8.52 9.94
CA THR A 45 -7.16 8.77 10.84
C THR A 45 -6.76 9.61 12.05
N LYS A 46 -5.62 9.30 12.67
CA LYS A 46 -5.06 10.05 13.81
C LYS A 46 -4.81 11.52 13.47
N ASN A 47 -4.28 11.79 12.27
CA ASN A 47 -4.01 13.14 11.77
C ASN A 47 -5.22 13.83 11.13
N ARG A 48 -6.40 13.21 11.18
CA ARG A 48 -7.68 13.75 10.68
C ARG A 48 -7.60 14.22 9.22
N VAL A 49 -6.91 13.45 8.39
CA VAL A 49 -6.78 13.76 6.96
C VAL A 49 -8.17 13.84 6.32
N GLY A 50 -8.43 14.93 5.61
CA GLY A 50 -9.66 15.19 4.88
C GLY A 50 -9.39 15.96 3.59
N ALA A 51 -10.43 16.21 2.81
CA ALA A 51 -10.33 16.82 1.48
C ALA A 51 -9.65 18.20 1.48
N GLN A 52 -9.71 18.94 2.59
CA GLN A 52 -9.03 20.23 2.75
C GLN A 52 -7.51 20.15 2.59
N TYR A 53 -6.89 18.99 2.87
CA TYR A 53 -5.44 18.79 2.70
C TYR A 53 -5.06 18.35 1.28
N LEU A 54 -6.02 18.26 0.36
CA LEU A 54 -5.78 17.93 -1.05
C LEU A 54 -5.79 19.17 -1.94
N VAL A 55 -5.79 20.36 -1.32
CA VAL A 55 -5.71 21.64 -2.01
C VAL A 55 -4.24 22.03 -2.13
N GLY A 56 -3.78 22.27 -3.35
CA GLY A 56 -2.39 22.68 -3.58
C GLY A 56 -2.11 24.10 -3.10
N SER A 57 -0.87 24.34 -2.68
CA SER A 57 -0.33 25.68 -2.42
C SER A 57 0.34 26.28 -3.67
N THR A 58 0.50 27.60 -3.68
CA THR A 58 1.18 28.33 -4.77
C THR A 58 2.22 29.29 -4.20
N GLY A 59 3.08 29.85 -5.06
CA GLY A 59 4.17 30.73 -4.63
C GLY A 59 5.18 29.99 -3.74
N TYR A 60 5.55 30.57 -2.61
CA TYR A 60 6.53 29.97 -1.68
C TYR A 60 5.97 28.82 -0.81
N GLY A 61 4.65 28.66 -0.72
CA GLY A 61 4.04 27.60 0.10
C GLY A 61 4.24 27.76 1.61
N TYR A 62 4.27 29.00 2.11
CA TYR A 62 4.27 29.27 3.55
C TYR A 62 2.93 28.95 4.19
N GLY A 63 2.96 28.31 5.36
CA GLY A 63 1.75 27.92 6.09
C GLY A 63 0.95 26.81 5.42
N ASP A 64 1.58 25.98 4.59
CA ASP A 64 0.94 24.84 3.93
C ASP A 64 0.63 23.72 4.95
N THR A 65 -0.55 23.81 5.54
CA THR A 65 -1.02 22.82 6.52
C THR A 65 -1.20 21.41 5.93
N ALA A 66 -1.30 21.26 4.61
CA ALA A 66 -1.38 19.95 3.96
C ALA A 66 -0.02 19.26 3.98
N ARG A 67 1.04 19.98 3.63
CA ARG A 67 2.42 19.49 3.75
C ARG A 67 2.74 19.10 5.20
N ASP A 68 2.51 20.01 6.14
CA ASP A 68 2.82 19.76 7.55
C ASP A 68 2.01 18.58 8.12
N THR A 69 0.79 18.35 7.61
CA THR A 69 -0.02 17.19 8.00
C THR A 69 0.51 15.89 7.39
N LEU A 70 1.00 15.93 6.16
CA LEU A 70 1.61 14.77 5.51
C LEU A 70 2.88 14.32 6.24
N ASP A 71 3.71 15.27 6.70
CA ASP A 71 4.92 14.99 7.48
C ASP A 71 4.55 14.25 8.78
N ARG A 72 3.56 14.76 9.53
CA ARG A 72 3.04 14.06 10.73
C ARG A 72 2.48 12.67 10.44
N VAL A 73 1.76 12.49 9.32
CA VAL A 73 1.26 11.17 8.91
C VAL A 73 2.41 10.21 8.65
N PHE A 74 3.47 10.67 7.98
CA PHE A 74 4.63 9.85 7.70
C PHE A 74 5.37 9.48 8.99
N ALA A 75 5.65 10.46 9.86
CA ALA A 75 6.27 10.26 11.17
C ALA A 75 5.50 9.21 12.00
N ASP A 76 4.17 9.35 12.08
CA ASP A 76 3.29 8.40 12.77
C ASP A 76 3.33 6.99 12.15
N ALA A 77 3.35 6.89 10.82
CA ALA A 77 3.34 5.60 10.12
C ALA A 77 4.68 4.84 10.24
N VAL A 78 5.80 5.55 10.43
CA VAL A 78 7.13 4.94 10.57
C VAL A 78 7.62 4.89 12.03
N GLY A 79 6.89 5.50 12.96
CA GLY A 79 7.26 5.55 14.38
C GLY A 79 8.41 6.52 14.67
N ALA A 80 8.53 7.60 13.90
CA ALA A 80 9.50 8.66 14.11
C ALA A 80 8.87 9.84 14.88
N GLU A 81 9.73 10.72 15.40
CA GLU A 81 9.29 11.96 16.06
C GLU A 81 8.87 13.03 15.05
N ASP A 82 9.48 13.02 13.86
CA ASP A 82 9.25 13.97 12.76
C ASP A 82 9.62 13.33 11.41
N ALA A 83 9.27 13.98 10.28
CA ALA A 83 9.50 13.48 8.92
C ALA A 83 10.02 14.55 7.95
#